data_AF-H8MLF8-F1
#
_entry.id   AF-H8MLF8-F1
#
_cell.length_a   1.000
_cell.length_b   1.000
_cell.length_c   1.000
_cell.angle_alpha   90.00
_cell.angle_beta   90.00
_cell.angle_gamma   90.00
#
_symmetry.space_group_name_H-M   'P 1'
#
loop_
_entity.id
_entity.type
_entity.pdbx_description
1 polymer ?
#
loop_
_entity_poly.entity_id
_entity_poly.type
_entity_poly.pdbx_seq_one_letter_code
_entity_poly.pdbx_strand_id
1 'polypeptide(L)'
;MPTNLYWMAVFVALGCTAPHPDMRARQRATGMPELGGPQSSSEETAAVVFPSSFKEGVHLEGPVMAALEVAMNEFLPPGSELQTQDPDKRMAQCLSRRSTYDTHVLQSGADLFFVWFSPQPARCGLNEPILDGGAVYAIDGQGRILDRR
;
A
#
# COMPACT_ATOMS: atom_id res chain seq x y z
N MET A 1 29.60 23.62 53.72
CA MET A 1 28.49 24.61 53.78
C MET A 1 28.10 24.94 52.34
N PRO A 2 26.81 24.82 51.99
CA PRO A 2 26.38 24.68 50.60
C PRO A 2 25.83 26.00 50.04
N THR A 3 26.24 26.35 48.82
CA THR A 3 25.61 27.38 48.01
C THR A 3 25.62 26.91 46.57
N ASN A 4 24.61 26.13 46.18
CA ASN A 4 24.17 26.03 44.78
C ASN A 4 22.86 25.24 44.62
N LEU A 5 21.94 25.40 45.58
CA LEU A 5 20.59 24.85 45.48
C LEU A 5 19.63 25.74 44.64
N TYR A 6 20.13 26.85 44.08
CA TYR A 6 19.29 27.81 43.36
C TYR A 6 19.10 27.50 41.87
N TRP A 7 19.99 26.69 41.27
CA TRP A 7 19.93 26.40 39.83
C TRP A 7 19.08 25.17 39.45
N MET A 8 18.70 24.31 40.41
CA MET A 8 17.82 23.17 40.12
C MET A 8 16.32 23.51 40.10
N ALA A 9 15.93 24.71 40.54
CA ALA A 9 14.51 25.04 40.70
C ALA A 9 13.84 25.70 39.47
N VAL A 10 14.59 26.10 38.44
CA VAL A 10 14.03 26.87 37.31
C VAL A 10 13.54 25.99 36.15
N PHE A 11 14.08 24.79 35.95
CA PHE A 11 13.71 23.96 34.79
C PHE A 11 12.46 23.10 34.97
N VAL A 12 11.89 23.01 36.18
CA VAL A 12 10.75 22.11 36.45
C VAL A 12 9.38 22.80 36.29
N ALA A 13 9.33 24.13 36.11
CA ALA A 13 8.07 24.90 36.21
C ALA A 13 7.44 25.36 34.89
N LEU A 14 8.04 25.11 33.72
CA LEU A 14 7.44 25.48 32.42
C LEU A 14 7.01 24.22 31.67
N GLY A 15 5.88 23.68 32.13
CA GLY A 15 5.10 22.70 31.40
C GLY A 15 4.69 23.25 30.05
N CYS A 16 5.34 22.79 28.98
CA CYS A 16 4.86 22.93 27.61
C CYS A 16 3.77 21.87 27.35
N THR A 17 2.66 21.92 28.09
CA THR A 17 1.38 21.42 27.57
C THR A 17 0.83 22.48 26.62
N ALA A 18 1.43 22.59 25.44
CA ALA A 18 0.74 23.23 24.34
C ALA A 18 -0.39 22.26 23.95
N PRO A 19 -1.67 22.68 23.97
CA PRO A 19 -2.72 21.89 23.37
C PRO A 19 -2.35 21.76 21.88
N HIS A 20 -2.19 20.53 21.39
CA HIS A 20 -2.03 20.31 19.96
C HIS A 20 -3.20 21.02 19.27
N PRO A 21 -2.93 21.94 18.32
CA PRO A 21 -4.00 22.64 17.63
C PRO A 21 -4.86 21.59 16.92
N ASP A 22 -6.17 21.68 17.12
CA ASP A 22 -7.15 20.82 16.48
C ASP A 22 -6.94 20.88 14.95
N MET A 23 -6.40 19.80 14.39
CA MET A 23 -6.03 19.69 12.97
C MET A 23 -7.23 20.00 12.05
N ARG A 24 -8.45 19.78 12.56
CA ARG A 24 -9.71 20.04 11.86
C ARG A 24 -9.95 21.54 11.65
N ALA A 25 -9.48 22.38 12.56
CA ALA A 25 -9.59 23.83 12.43
C ALA A 25 -8.62 24.38 11.36
N ARG A 26 -7.45 23.76 11.21
CA ARG A 26 -6.45 24.18 10.21
C ARG A 26 -6.87 23.82 8.79
N GLN A 27 -7.55 22.68 8.60
CA GLN A 27 -8.06 22.23 7.30
C GLN A 27 -9.16 23.15 6.73
N ARG A 28 -10.01 23.76 7.56
CA ARG A 28 -11.05 24.70 7.10
C ARG A 28 -10.48 26.03 6.59
N ALA A 29 -9.31 26.45 7.07
CA ALA A 29 -8.73 27.75 6.74
C ALA A 29 -7.99 27.78 5.40
N THR A 30 -7.58 26.63 4.86
CA THR A 30 -6.75 26.57 3.64
C THR A 30 -7.52 26.52 2.33
N GLY A 31 -8.87 26.53 2.35
CA GLY A 31 -9.67 26.66 1.12
C GLY A 31 -9.37 25.62 0.04
N MET A 32 -8.77 24.48 0.41
CA MET A 32 -8.54 23.39 -0.51
C MET A 32 -9.87 22.67 -0.72
N PRO A 33 -10.30 22.41 -1.97
CA PRO A 33 -11.44 21.54 -2.20
C PRO A 33 -11.16 20.22 -1.49
N GLU A 34 -12.09 19.74 -0.65
CA GLU A 34 -12.05 18.34 -0.26
C GLU A 34 -12.02 17.54 -1.56
N LEU A 35 -10.96 16.76 -1.77
CA LEU A 35 -10.92 15.74 -2.80
C LEU A 35 -11.96 14.69 -2.41
N GLY A 36 -13.23 15.00 -2.67
CA GLY A 36 -14.34 14.08 -2.59
C GLY A 36 -14.12 13.04 -3.68
N GLY A 37 -13.37 11.99 -3.36
CA GLY A 37 -13.45 10.75 -4.11
C GLY A 37 -14.91 10.29 -4.15
N PRO A 38 -15.31 9.48 -5.15
CA PRO A 38 -16.68 8.98 -5.25
C PRO A 38 -17.06 8.31 -3.92
N GLN A 39 -17.86 9.00 -3.11
CA GLN A 39 -18.51 8.40 -1.96
C GLN A 39 -19.54 7.45 -2.56
N SER A 40 -19.36 6.16 -2.30
CA SER A 40 -20.37 5.17 -2.65
C SER A 40 -21.72 5.59 -2.08
N SER A 41 -22.80 5.08 -2.68
CA SER A 41 -24.15 5.50 -2.28
C SER A 41 -24.34 5.37 -0.76
N SER A 42 -25.12 6.26 -0.16
CA SER A 42 -25.35 6.24 1.30
C SER A 42 -25.92 4.91 1.80
N GLU A 43 -26.52 4.12 0.91
CA GLU A 43 -27.02 2.78 1.17
C GLU A 43 -25.89 1.74 1.22
N GLU A 44 -24.92 1.78 0.29
CA GLU A 44 -23.76 0.88 0.28
C GLU A 44 -22.85 1.08 1.51
N THR A 45 -22.75 2.31 2.01
CA THR A 45 -21.95 2.61 3.21
C THR A 45 -22.65 2.22 4.52
N ALA A 46 -23.98 2.24 4.56
CA ALA A 46 -24.76 1.88 5.74
C ALA A 46 -24.63 0.38 6.11
N ALA A 47 -24.26 -0.47 5.15
CA ALA A 47 -24.05 -1.91 5.36
C ALA A 47 -22.64 -2.28 5.85
N VAL A 48 -21.69 -1.35 5.86
CA VAL A 48 -20.30 -1.63 6.25
C VAL A 48 -20.18 -1.70 7.77
N VAL A 49 -19.86 -2.89 8.29
CA VAL A 49 -19.54 -3.08 9.71
C VAL A 49 -18.04 -3.29 9.84
N PHE A 50 -17.38 -2.38 10.56
CA PHE A 50 -15.96 -2.54 10.89
C PHE A 50 -15.78 -3.70 11.87
N PRO A 51 -14.81 -4.61 11.63
CA PRO A 51 -14.55 -5.70 12.54
C PRO A 51 -14.01 -5.16 13.86
N SER A 52 -14.33 -5.85 14.95
CA SER A 52 -13.81 -5.52 16.29
C SER A 52 -12.37 -5.99 16.51
N SER A 53 -11.82 -6.81 15.60
CA SER A 53 -10.43 -7.26 15.62
C SER A 53 -9.93 -7.67 14.22
N PHE A 54 -8.61 -7.70 14.05
CA PHE A 54 -7.93 -8.17 12.83
C PHE A 54 -7.25 -9.54 12.99
N LYS A 55 -7.60 -10.33 14.02
CA LYS A 55 -6.93 -11.61 14.32
C LYS A 55 -6.99 -12.63 13.18
N GLU A 56 -8.07 -12.62 12.41
CA GLU A 56 -8.28 -13.51 11.25
C GLU A 56 -7.81 -12.86 9.92
N GLY A 57 -7.27 -11.64 10.00
CA GLY A 57 -6.76 -10.93 8.83
C GLY A 57 -5.41 -11.48 8.38
N VAL A 58 -5.09 -11.25 7.10
CA VAL A 58 -3.73 -11.46 6.59
C VAL A 58 -2.83 -10.36 7.15
N HIS A 59 -1.85 -10.75 7.97
CA HIS A 59 -0.85 -9.82 8.49
C HIS A 59 0.31 -9.71 7.51
N LEU A 60 0.55 -8.51 7.00
CA LEU A 60 1.73 -8.19 6.21
C LEU A 60 2.65 -7.32 7.07
N GLU A 61 3.84 -7.82 7.36
CA GLU A 61 4.87 -7.02 8.02
C GLU A 61 5.30 -5.85 7.13
N GLY A 62 5.78 -4.76 7.73
CA GLY A 62 6.17 -3.55 6.99
C GLY A 62 7.10 -3.82 5.80
N PRO A 63 8.21 -4.57 5.97
CA PRO A 63 9.09 -4.92 4.86
C PRO A 63 8.42 -5.75 3.76
N VAL A 64 7.52 -6.67 4.12
CA VAL A 64 6.74 -7.47 3.16
C VAL A 64 5.83 -6.57 2.34
N MET A 65 5.14 -5.63 2.99
CA MET A 65 4.28 -4.66 2.31
C MET A 65 5.09 -3.75 1.38
N ALA A 66 6.25 -3.26 1.81
CA ALA A 66 7.13 -2.44 1.00
C ALA A 66 7.65 -3.19 -0.24
N ALA A 67 8.08 -4.45 -0.08
CA ALA A 67 8.50 -5.28 -1.19
C ALA A 67 7.35 -5.54 -2.18
N LEU A 68 6.16 -5.84 -1.67
CA LEU A 68 4.96 -6.02 -2.49
C LEU A 68 4.62 -4.75 -3.28
N GLU A 69 4.64 -3.59 -2.63
CA GLU A 69 4.35 -2.30 -3.28
C GLU A 69 5.33 -1.99 -4.42
N VAL A 70 6.64 -2.16 -4.16
CA VAL A 70 7.69 -1.95 -5.17
C VAL A 70 7.49 -2.88 -6.37
N ALA A 71 7.27 -4.18 -6.13
CA ALA A 71 7.01 -5.14 -7.19
C ALA A 71 5.78 -4.75 -8.02
N MET A 72 4.70 -4.29 -7.37
CA MET A 72 3.44 -3.94 -8.03
C MET A 72 3.56 -2.72 -8.92
N ASN A 73 4.24 -1.71 -8.40
CA ASN A 73 4.43 -0.44 -9.09
C ASN A 73 5.41 -0.56 -10.24
N GLU A 74 6.32 -1.53 -10.20
CA GLU A 74 7.17 -1.85 -11.35
C GLU A 74 6.41 -2.69 -12.38
N PHE A 75 5.80 -3.81 -11.96
CA PHE A 75 5.22 -4.80 -12.87
C PHE A 75 4.02 -4.26 -13.65
N LEU A 76 3.10 -3.58 -12.96
CA LEU A 76 1.89 -2.98 -13.53
C LEU A 76 1.64 -1.62 -12.87
N PRO A 77 2.34 -0.54 -13.28
CA PRO A 77 2.16 0.79 -12.73
C PRO A 77 0.68 1.23 -12.74
N PRO A 78 0.21 2.01 -11.77
CA PRO A 78 -1.19 2.47 -11.76
C PRO A 78 -1.52 3.23 -13.06
N GLY A 79 -2.60 2.82 -13.75
CA GLY A 79 -3.00 3.43 -15.01
C GLY A 79 -2.21 2.98 -16.24
N SER A 80 -1.28 2.02 -16.11
CA SER A 80 -0.61 1.41 -17.28
C SER A 80 -1.57 0.49 -18.04
N GLU A 81 -1.49 0.51 -19.37
CA GLU A 81 -2.17 -0.44 -20.24
C GLU A 81 -1.15 -1.27 -21.03
N LEU A 82 -1.38 -2.58 -21.12
CA LEU A 82 -0.58 -3.45 -21.96
C LEU A 82 -0.88 -3.19 -23.44
N GLN A 83 0.17 -2.89 -24.19
CA GLN A 83 0.08 -2.71 -25.62
C GLN A 83 0.18 -4.08 -26.30
N THR A 84 -0.66 -4.30 -27.32
CA THR A 84 -0.63 -5.52 -28.14
C THR A 84 -0.85 -5.17 -29.61
N GLN A 85 -0.23 -5.97 -30.48
CA GLN A 85 -0.49 -5.95 -31.92
C GLN A 85 -1.62 -6.91 -32.32
N ASP A 86 -2.07 -7.76 -31.38
CA ASP A 86 -3.20 -8.65 -31.59
C ASP A 86 -4.48 -7.82 -31.84
N PRO A 87 -5.23 -8.06 -32.94
CA PRO A 87 -6.51 -7.42 -33.16
C PRO A 87 -7.53 -7.70 -32.03
N ASP A 88 -7.46 -8.86 -31.38
CA ASP A 88 -8.24 -9.17 -30.19
C ASP A 88 -7.57 -8.60 -28.93
N LYS A 89 -8.04 -7.43 -28.51
CA LYS A 89 -7.50 -6.71 -27.34
C LYS A 89 -7.99 -7.25 -26.00
N ARG A 90 -8.90 -8.23 -25.97
CA ARG A 90 -9.53 -8.69 -24.71
C ARG A 90 -8.51 -9.18 -23.70
N MET A 91 -7.49 -9.91 -24.16
CA MET A 91 -6.43 -10.40 -23.27
C MET A 91 -5.58 -9.26 -22.70
N ALA A 92 -5.12 -8.34 -23.56
CA ALA A 92 -4.33 -7.19 -23.11
C ALA A 92 -5.12 -6.31 -22.11
N GLN A 93 -6.40 -6.07 -22.38
CA GLN A 93 -7.31 -5.34 -21.46
C GLN A 93 -7.49 -6.07 -20.13
N CYS A 94 -7.62 -7.39 -20.16
CA CYS A 94 -7.70 -8.22 -18.96
C CYS A 94 -6.45 -8.02 -18.10
N LEU A 95 -5.27 -8.29 -18.68
CA LEU A 95 -3.97 -8.27 -18.03
C LEU A 95 -3.45 -6.86 -17.68
N SER A 96 -4.10 -5.80 -18.14
CA SER A 96 -3.79 -4.43 -17.71
C SER A 96 -4.28 -4.13 -16.29
N ARG A 97 -5.09 -5.02 -15.69
CA ARG A 97 -5.71 -4.81 -14.37
C ARG A 97 -4.99 -5.61 -13.30
N ARG A 98 -4.46 -4.94 -12.27
CA ARG A 98 -3.83 -5.62 -11.11
C ARG A 98 -4.70 -6.70 -10.47
N SER A 99 -6.03 -6.52 -10.47
CA SER A 99 -6.98 -7.48 -9.88
C SER A 99 -7.09 -8.82 -10.63
N THR A 100 -6.48 -8.94 -11.81
CA THR A 100 -6.44 -10.18 -12.60
C THR A 100 -5.17 -10.98 -12.37
N TYR A 101 -4.41 -10.66 -11.32
CA TYR A 101 -3.21 -11.39 -10.94
C TYR A 101 -3.36 -11.90 -9.52
N ASP A 102 -2.95 -13.14 -9.30
CA ASP A 102 -2.61 -13.61 -7.97
C ASP A 102 -1.15 -13.24 -7.67
N THR A 103 -0.89 -12.84 -6.44
CA THR A 103 0.45 -12.45 -6.00
C THR A 103 0.88 -13.30 -4.82
N HIS A 104 2.10 -13.82 -4.90
CA HIS A 104 2.72 -14.61 -3.85
C HIS A 104 3.97 -13.89 -3.37
N VAL A 105 4.12 -13.77 -2.05
CA VAL A 105 5.34 -13.23 -1.43
C VAL A 105 6.00 -14.31 -0.60
N LEU A 106 7.26 -14.59 -0.88
CA LEU A 106 8.12 -15.48 -0.11
C LEU A 106 9.23 -14.66 0.55
N GLN A 107 9.27 -14.65 1.87
CA GLN A 107 10.38 -14.10 2.61
C GLN A 107 11.47 -15.16 2.79
N SER A 108 12.70 -14.83 2.40
CA SER A 108 13.88 -15.67 2.50
C SER A 108 14.90 -15.03 3.44
N GLY A 109 14.93 -15.46 4.71
CA GLY A 109 15.78 -14.82 5.71
C GLY A 109 15.17 -13.51 6.22
N ALA A 110 16.01 -12.57 6.66
CA ALA A 110 15.54 -11.37 7.34
C ALA A 110 15.12 -10.24 6.37
N ASP A 111 15.79 -10.14 5.22
CA ASP A 111 15.78 -8.94 4.38
C ASP A 111 15.76 -9.25 2.88
N LEU A 112 15.34 -10.44 2.47
CA LEU A 112 15.15 -10.80 1.06
C LEU A 112 13.73 -11.32 0.84
N PHE A 113 13.05 -10.75 -0.15
CA PHE A 113 11.67 -11.05 -0.50
C PHE A 113 11.59 -11.42 -1.98
N PHE A 114 10.88 -12.50 -2.28
CA PHE A 114 10.54 -12.88 -3.64
C PHE A 114 9.05 -12.61 -3.87
N VAL A 115 8.72 -11.82 -4.88
CA VAL A 115 7.34 -11.51 -5.26
C VAL A 115 7.05 -12.09 -6.63
N TRP A 116 6.07 -12.99 -6.72
CA TRP A 116 5.66 -13.63 -7.96
C TRP A 116 4.24 -13.26 -8.36
N PHE A 117 4.06 -12.90 -9.63
CA PHE A 117 2.78 -12.61 -10.26
C PHE A 117 2.32 -13.76 -11.15
N SER A 118 1.09 -14.23 -10.92
CA SER A 118 0.44 -15.23 -11.75
C SER A 118 -0.82 -14.66 -12.39
N PRO A 119 -0.90 -14.55 -13.73
CA PRO A 119 -2.08 -14.03 -14.40
C PRO A 119 -3.27 -14.99 -14.26
N GLN A 120 -4.46 -14.43 -14.09
CA GLN A 120 -5.73 -15.15 -13.92
C GLN A 120 -6.76 -14.69 -14.97
N PRO A 121 -6.64 -15.11 -16.25
CA PRO A 121 -7.55 -14.70 -17.33
C PRO A 121 -9.02 -15.08 -17.08
N ALA A 122 -9.25 -16.13 -16.29
CA ALA A 122 -10.59 -16.56 -15.90
C ALA A 122 -11.40 -15.47 -15.20
N ARG A 123 -10.75 -14.53 -14.49
CA ARG A 123 -11.40 -13.36 -13.86
C ARG A 123 -12.00 -12.39 -14.89
N CYS A 124 -11.65 -12.55 -16.16
CA CYS A 124 -12.15 -11.80 -17.30
C CYS A 124 -13.09 -12.63 -18.19
N GLY A 125 -13.39 -13.88 -17.81
CA GLY A 125 -14.13 -14.82 -18.66
C GLY A 125 -13.33 -15.39 -19.83
N LEU A 126 -12.00 -15.32 -19.76
CA LEU A 126 -11.06 -15.86 -20.74
C LEU A 126 -10.49 -17.18 -20.23
N ASN A 127 -10.28 -18.14 -21.13
CA ASN A 127 -9.82 -19.51 -20.77
C ASN A 127 -8.48 -19.87 -21.43
N GLU A 128 -7.92 -18.96 -22.21
CA GLU A 128 -6.67 -19.14 -22.90
C GLU A 128 -5.52 -19.19 -21.87
N PRO A 129 -4.69 -20.25 -21.87
CA PRO A 129 -3.56 -20.35 -20.95
C PRO A 129 -2.49 -19.33 -21.33
N ILE A 130 -1.83 -18.75 -20.33
CA ILE A 130 -0.71 -17.84 -20.51
C ILE A 130 0.55 -18.49 -19.93
N LEU A 131 1.57 -18.65 -20.76
CA LEU A 131 2.84 -19.27 -20.37
C LEU A 131 3.83 -18.27 -19.78
N ASP A 132 3.85 -17.03 -20.30
CA ASP A 132 4.89 -16.02 -19.99
C ASP A 132 4.32 -14.67 -19.51
N GLY A 133 3.14 -14.67 -18.89
CA GLY A 133 2.44 -13.43 -18.48
C GLY A 133 2.67 -12.97 -17.05
N GLY A 134 3.53 -13.68 -16.31
CA GLY A 134 3.91 -13.36 -14.94
C GLY A 134 5.31 -12.76 -14.85
N ALA A 135 5.74 -12.49 -13.62
CA ALA A 135 7.12 -12.09 -13.33
C ALA A 135 7.47 -12.46 -11.88
N VAL A 136 8.75 -12.70 -11.62
CA VAL A 136 9.31 -12.90 -10.27
C VAL A 136 10.33 -11.82 -9.98
N TYR A 137 10.17 -11.12 -8.87
CA TYR A 137 11.11 -10.09 -8.39
C TYR A 137 11.82 -10.59 -7.14
N ALA A 138 13.11 -10.29 -7.02
CA ALA A 138 13.86 -10.39 -5.78
C ALA A 138 14.10 -8.98 -5.23
N ILE A 139 13.70 -8.71 -4.00
CA ILE A 139 13.68 -7.38 -3.38
C ILE A 139 14.33 -7.43 -2.00
N ASP A 140 15.21 -6.49 -1.70
CA ASP A 140 15.82 -6.38 -0.36
C ASP A 140 14.88 -5.73 0.68
N GLY A 141 15.24 -5.80 1.96
CA GLY A 141 14.46 -5.21 3.07
C GLY A 141 14.37 -3.69 3.05
N GLN A 142 15.10 -3.03 2.16
CA GLN A 142 15.04 -1.59 1.92
C GLN A 142 14.14 -1.26 0.71
N GLY A 143 13.54 -2.27 0.06
CA GLY A 143 12.65 -2.09 -1.07
C GLY A 143 13.36 -1.89 -2.41
N ARG A 144 14.65 -2.27 -2.54
CA ARG A 144 15.32 -2.25 -3.84
C ARG A 144 15.14 -3.58 -4.56
N ILE A 145 14.83 -3.51 -5.84
CA ILE A 145 14.86 -4.66 -6.74
C ILE A 145 16.32 -5.08 -6.95
N LEU A 146 16.64 -6.31 -6.56
CA LEU A 146 17.95 -6.94 -6.75
C LEU A 146 18.02 -7.72 -8.06
N ASP A 147 16.92 -8.37 -8.44
CA ASP A 147 16.80 -9.17 -9.67
C ASP A 147 15.33 -9.29 -10.11
N ARG A 148 15.10 -9.62 -11.39
CA ARG A 148 13.76 -9.94 -11.93
C ARG A 148 13.82 -10.97 -13.05
N ARG A 149 12.79 -11.80 -13.17
CA ARG A 149 12.65 -12.84 -14.20
C ARG A 149 11.24 -12.91 -14.75
#